data_AF-A0A6P6S0Y7-F1
#
_entry.id   AF-A0A6P6S0Y7-F1
#
_cell.length_a   1.000
_cell.length_b   1.000
_cell.length_c   1.000
_cell.angle_alpha   90.00
_cell.angle_beta   90.00
_cell.angle_gamma   90.00
#
_symmetry.space_group_name_H-M   'P 1'
#
loop_
_entity.id
_entity.type
_entity.pdbx_description
1 polymer ?
#
loop_
_entity_poly.entity_id
_entity_poly.type
_entity_poly.pdbx_seq_one_letter_code
_entity_poly.pdbx_strand_id
1 'polypeptide(L)'
;MQPQTHEVSSNPGESKGNPKVSFGLSKEAQAVVEHIVQGKCKDSIIQFTVDNETSLISPKTSLPFDGCSRADRVERVLSLAKKEGASLFIFRMDLRSNTPEWAMLAWAPEGSVPYAQRMFYFTALSWFSRTLVNARPVHEFYVKCEHEMPSFHWS
;
A
#
# COMPACT_ATOMS: atom_id res chain seq x y z
N MET A 1 -39.52 42.42 -38.27
CA MET A 1 -38.94 41.07 -38.09
C MET A 1 -37.77 41.18 -37.14
N GLN A 2 -37.93 40.74 -35.89
CA GLN A 2 -36.85 40.60 -34.91
C GLN A 2 -36.59 39.11 -34.71
N PRO A 3 -35.34 38.63 -34.62
CA PRO A 3 -35.07 37.23 -34.35
C PRO A 3 -35.22 36.93 -32.85
N GLN A 4 -36.01 35.91 -32.52
CA GLN A 4 -36.09 35.35 -31.18
C GLN A 4 -34.83 34.50 -30.92
N THR A 5 -34.04 34.88 -29.93
CA THR A 5 -32.96 34.04 -29.38
C THR A 5 -33.58 32.96 -28.51
N HIS A 6 -33.50 31.71 -28.98
CA HIS A 6 -33.73 30.53 -28.14
C HIS A 6 -32.56 30.37 -27.17
N GLU A 7 -32.82 30.57 -25.87
CA GLU A 7 -31.92 30.10 -24.82
C GLU A 7 -31.91 28.57 -24.81
N VAL A 8 -30.80 27.99 -25.28
CA VAL A 8 -30.51 26.57 -25.07
C VAL A 8 -29.99 26.44 -23.63
N SER A 9 -30.90 26.10 -22.72
CA SER A 9 -30.52 25.61 -21.39
C SER A 9 -29.87 24.24 -21.53
N SER A 10 -28.54 24.22 -21.67
CA SER A 10 -27.76 23.01 -21.50
C SER A 10 -27.53 22.80 -20.01
N ASN A 11 -28.40 22.01 -19.37
CA ASN A 11 -28.04 21.35 -18.12
C ASN A 11 -26.97 20.30 -18.43
N PRO A 12 -25.71 20.45 -18.00
CA PRO A 12 -24.79 19.32 -18.01
C PRO A 12 -25.27 18.42 -16.89
N GLY A 13 -25.77 17.23 -17.26
CA GLY A 13 -26.10 16.21 -16.29
C GLY A 13 -24.94 16.04 -15.32
N GLU A 14 -25.21 16.22 -14.04
CA GLU A 14 -24.31 15.85 -12.96
C GLU A 14 -23.91 14.40 -13.20
N SER A 15 -22.69 14.18 -13.69
CA SER A 15 -22.08 12.87 -13.57
C SER A 15 -22.03 12.62 -12.07
N LYS A 16 -22.87 11.72 -11.56
CA LYS A 16 -22.70 11.17 -10.22
C LYS A 16 -21.29 10.63 -10.16
N GLY A 17 -20.37 11.46 -9.65
CA GLY A 17 -18.96 11.13 -9.57
C GLY A 17 -18.86 9.82 -8.83
N ASN A 18 -18.14 8.85 -9.41
CA ASN A 18 -17.79 7.65 -8.68
C ASN A 18 -17.28 8.08 -7.30
N PRO A 19 -17.78 7.52 -6.19
CA PRO A 19 -17.31 7.88 -4.87
C PRO A 19 -15.79 7.72 -4.86
N LYS A 20 -15.09 8.84 -4.69
CA LYS A 20 -13.63 8.87 -4.69
C LYS A 20 -13.21 8.25 -3.37
N VAL A 21 -12.92 6.95 -3.37
CA VAL A 21 -12.36 6.26 -2.20
C VAL A 21 -11.08 7.01 -1.83
N SER A 22 -11.08 7.63 -0.65
CA SER A 22 -9.93 8.34 -0.10
C SER A 22 -9.44 7.57 1.09
N PHE A 23 -8.19 7.11 1.03
CA PHE A 23 -7.53 6.50 2.18
C PHE A 23 -6.93 7.58 3.07
N GLY A 24 -6.76 7.25 4.35
CA GLY A 24 -6.04 8.07 5.31
C GLY A 24 -4.95 7.27 6.00
N LEU A 25 -3.96 7.96 6.57
CA LEU A 25 -2.99 7.35 7.48
C LEU A 25 -3.32 7.73 8.92
N SER A 26 -3.28 6.75 9.83
CA SER A 26 -3.28 7.04 11.27
C SER A 26 -2.05 7.89 11.65
N LYS A 27 -2.07 8.54 12.82
CA LYS A 27 -0.92 9.34 13.29
C LYS A 27 0.35 8.49 13.41
N GLU A 28 0.18 7.24 13.83
CA GLU A 28 1.25 6.27 13.98
C GLU A 28 1.78 5.85 12.60
N ALA A 29 0.92 5.62 11.61
CA ALA A 29 1.34 5.34 10.24
C ALA A 29 2.11 6.53 9.62
N GLN A 30 1.67 7.76 9.88
CA GLN A 30 2.36 8.98 9.43
C GLN A 30 3.77 9.07 10.03
N ALA A 31 3.92 8.82 11.33
CA ALA A 31 5.23 8.80 11.99
C ALA A 31 6.15 7.72 11.42
N VAL A 32 5.61 6.54 11.07
CA VAL A 32 6.38 5.49 10.40
C VAL A 32 6.87 5.93 9.03
N VAL A 33 6.00 6.51 8.21
CA VAL A 33 6.37 7.05 6.88
C VAL A 33 7.45 8.13 7.02
N GLU A 34 7.30 9.03 7.98
CA GLU A 34 8.28 10.08 8.24
C GLU A 34 9.64 9.49 8.63
N HIS A 35 9.67 8.50 9.53
CA HIS A 35 10.91 7.81 9.89
C HIS A 35 11.56 7.09 8.71
N ILE A 36 10.77 6.48 7.82
CA ILE A 36 11.28 5.85 6.59
C ILE A 36 11.92 6.91 5.69
N VAL A 37 11.21 8.00 5.41
CA VAL A 37 11.67 9.09 4.53
C VAL A 37 12.91 9.79 5.09
N GLN A 38 13.01 9.93 6.41
CA GLN A 38 14.17 10.55 7.07
C GLN A 38 15.34 9.57 7.27
N GLY A 39 15.23 8.30 6.84
CA GLY A 39 16.25 7.28 7.06
C GLY A 39 16.44 6.90 8.53
N LYS A 40 15.47 7.17 9.39
CA LYS A 40 15.49 6.88 10.85
C LYS A 40 14.79 5.57 11.21
N CYS A 41 14.09 4.95 10.27
CA CYS A 41 13.38 3.70 10.50
C CYS A 41 14.37 2.55 10.76
N LYS A 42 14.26 1.93 11.93
CA LYS A 42 15.09 0.78 12.35
C LYS A 42 14.47 -0.57 12.01
N ASP A 43 13.20 -0.56 11.63
CA ASP A 43 12.47 -1.77 11.28
C ASP A 43 12.80 -2.22 9.87
N SER A 44 12.69 -3.51 9.62
CA SER A 44 12.89 -4.11 8.31
C SER A 44 11.60 -4.57 7.66
N ILE A 45 10.57 -4.82 8.47
CA ILE A 45 9.23 -5.21 8.01
C ILE A 45 8.25 -4.46 8.90
N ILE A 46 7.28 -3.79 8.29
CA ILE A 46 6.17 -3.14 8.98
C ILE A 46 4.89 -3.60 8.30
N GLN A 47 4.02 -4.23 9.08
CA GLN A 47 2.69 -4.62 8.65
C GLN A 47 1.69 -3.52 8.98
N PHE A 48 0.76 -3.29 8.05
CA PHE A 48 -0.36 -2.37 8.22
C PHE A 48 -1.67 -3.08 7.95
N THR A 49 -2.71 -2.60 8.61
CA THR A 49 -4.11 -2.95 8.34
C THR A 49 -4.82 -1.77 7.70
N VAL A 50 -5.86 -2.06 6.92
CA VAL A 50 -6.75 -1.07 6.35
C VAL A 50 -8.12 -1.29 6.96
N ASP A 51 -8.66 -0.28 7.61
CA ASP A 51 -10.02 -0.32 8.13
C ASP A 51 -11.01 -0.18 6.96
N ASN A 52 -11.90 -1.15 6.79
CA ASN A 52 -12.80 -1.20 5.63
C ASN A 52 -13.88 -0.10 5.65
N GLU A 53 -14.23 0.43 6.83
CA GLU A 53 -15.29 1.43 6.98
C GLU A 53 -14.75 2.84 6.82
N THR A 54 -13.61 3.12 7.46
CA THR A 54 -13.00 4.44 7.53
C THR A 54 -11.89 4.65 6.50
N SER A 55 -11.46 3.59 5.80
CA SER A 55 -10.32 3.61 4.88
C SER A 55 -9.01 4.10 5.52
N LEU A 56 -8.89 3.95 6.85
CA LEU A 56 -7.72 4.35 7.61
C LEU A 56 -6.68 3.22 7.62
N ILE A 57 -5.44 3.56 7.27
CA ILE A 57 -4.28 2.67 7.29
C ILE A 57 -3.52 2.90 8.60
N SER A 58 -3.31 1.82 9.36
CA SER A 58 -2.67 1.85 10.67
C SER A 58 -1.60 0.75 10.78
N PRO A 59 -0.46 1.00 11.46
CA PRO A 59 0.52 -0.04 11.71
C PRO A 59 -0.05 -1.08 12.67
N LYS A 60 0.27 -2.35 12.43
CA LYS A 60 -0.17 -3.48 13.25
C LYS A 60 0.98 -4.14 14.01
N THR A 61 2.09 -4.40 13.32
CA THR A 61 3.30 -4.95 13.92
C THR A 61 4.50 -4.55 13.08
N SER A 62 5.68 -4.54 13.68
CA SER A 62 6.94 -4.34 12.99
C SER A 62 8.02 -5.27 13.53
N LEU A 63 8.97 -5.60 12.67
CA LEU A 63 10.12 -6.42 13.00
C LEU A 63 11.40 -5.60 12.75
N PRO A 64 12.34 -5.58 13.71
CA PRO A 64 13.58 -4.83 13.57
C PRO A 64 14.43 -5.36 12.41
N PHE A 65 15.35 -4.55 11.90
CA PHE A 65 16.40 -5.04 11.02
C PHE A 65 17.46 -5.79 11.83
N ASP A 66 17.58 -7.10 11.58
CA ASP A 66 18.49 -8.02 12.27
C ASP A 66 19.62 -8.54 11.35
N GLY A 67 19.74 -7.98 10.14
CA GLY A 67 20.73 -8.41 9.15
C GLY A 67 20.35 -9.70 8.40
N CYS A 68 19.10 -10.18 8.52
CA CYS A 68 18.62 -11.30 7.72
C CYS A 68 18.58 -11.00 6.22
N SER A 69 18.56 -12.06 5.41
CA SER A 69 18.60 -11.92 3.96
C SER A 69 17.30 -11.32 3.40
N ARG A 70 17.32 -10.95 2.11
CA ARG A 70 16.09 -10.56 1.39
C ARG A 70 15.06 -11.71 1.38
N ALA A 71 15.51 -12.95 1.19
CA ALA A 71 14.64 -14.11 1.16
C ALA A 71 13.96 -14.34 2.52
N ASP A 72 14.74 -14.29 3.61
CA ASP A 72 14.20 -14.44 4.98
C ASP A 72 13.14 -13.37 5.28
N ARG A 73 13.33 -12.14 4.80
CA ARG A 73 12.32 -11.07 4.97
C ARG A 73 11.03 -11.37 4.21
N VAL A 74 11.12 -11.85 2.98
CA VAL A 74 9.94 -12.26 2.20
C VAL A 74 9.21 -13.41 2.89
N GLU A 75 9.94 -14.40 3.41
CA GLU A 75 9.34 -15.50 4.18
C GLU A 75 8.65 -15.02 5.46
N ARG A 76 9.25 -14.07 6.19
CA ARG A 76 8.63 -13.45 7.37
C ARG A 76 7.38 -12.66 7.01
N VAL A 77 7.41 -11.88 5.92
CA VAL A 77 6.21 -11.19 5.38
C VAL A 77 5.12 -12.21 5.09
N LEU A 78 5.44 -13.30 4.39
CA LEU A 78 4.48 -14.37 4.10
C LEU A 78 3.93 -15.03 5.37
N SER A 79 4.78 -15.30 6.36
CA SER A 79 4.35 -15.86 7.65
C SER A 79 3.37 -14.94 8.38
N LEU A 80 3.63 -13.63 8.43
CA LEU A 80 2.73 -12.65 9.02
C LEU A 80 1.41 -12.55 8.23
N ALA A 81 1.51 -12.55 6.90
CA ALA A 81 0.38 -12.48 5.99
C ALA A 81 -0.57 -13.68 6.13
N LYS A 82 -0.04 -14.90 6.27
CA LYS A 82 -0.83 -16.11 6.51
C LYS A 82 -1.55 -16.08 7.85
N LYS A 83 -0.91 -15.55 8.88
CA LYS A 83 -1.46 -15.49 10.24
C LYS A 83 -2.60 -14.47 10.34
N GLU A 84 -2.42 -13.30 9.73
CA GLU A 84 -3.28 -12.14 9.98
C GLU A 84 -4.30 -11.89 8.84
N GLY A 85 -4.15 -12.55 7.69
CA GLY A 85 -5.02 -12.36 6.53
C GLY A 85 -4.64 -11.10 5.73
N ALA A 86 -5.63 -10.52 5.04
CA ALA A 86 -5.40 -9.41 4.12
C ALA A 86 -4.67 -8.24 4.81
N SER A 87 -3.52 -7.84 4.26
CA SER A 87 -2.60 -6.91 4.91
C SER A 87 -1.80 -6.10 3.90
N LEU A 88 -1.31 -4.94 4.32
CA LEU A 88 -0.27 -4.21 3.60
C LEU A 88 1.06 -4.35 4.35
N PHE A 89 2.17 -4.30 3.62
CA PHE A 89 3.51 -4.37 4.18
C PHE A 89 4.39 -3.30 3.55
N ILE A 90 5.27 -2.73 4.36
CA ILE A 90 6.49 -2.06 3.92
C ILE A 90 7.66 -2.88 4.42
N PHE A 91 8.62 -3.23 3.56
CA PHE A 91 9.78 -4.01 3.96
C PHE A 91 11.05 -3.57 3.24
N ARG A 92 12.19 -3.75 3.90
CA ARG A 92 13.51 -3.38 3.37
C ARG A 92 13.99 -4.40 2.34
N MET A 93 14.58 -3.85 1.29
CA MET A 93 15.12 -4.55 0.14
C MET A 93 16.64 -4.67 0.18
N ASP A 94 17.32 -3.81 0.93
CA ASP A 94 18.78 -3.78 0.98
C ASP A 94 19.37 -4.85 1.92
N LEU A 95 20.55 -5.37 1.58
CA LEU A 95 21.28 -6.33 2.43
C LEU A 95 21.93 -5.65 3.64
N ARG A 96 22.64 -4.54 3.44
CA ARG A 96 23.16 -3.62 4.47
C ARG A 96 23.43 -2.27 3.81
N SER A 97 22.53 -1.31 3.96
CA SER A 97 22.72 0.03 3.41
C SER A 97 22.44 1.13 4.44
N ASN A 98 23.25 2.18 4.40
CA ASN A 98 22.97 3.47 5.04
C ASN A 98 21.86 4.24 4.31
N THR A 99 21.53 3.83 3.09
CA THR A 99 20.38 4.28 2.30
C THR A 99 19.45 3.08 2.06
N PRO A 100 18.55 2.79 3.01
CA PRO A 100 17.60 1.69 2.90
C PRO A 100 16.79 1.75 1.61
N GLU A 101 16.66 0.62 0.91
CA GLU A 101 15.71 0.48 -0.19
C GLU A 101 14.44 -0.17 0.36
N TRP A 102 13.26 0.27 -0.09
CA TRP A 102 11.99 -0.18 0.46
C TRP A 102 11.09 -0.75 -0.64
N ALA A 103 10.34 -1.78 -0.28
CA ALA A 103 9.27 -2.35 -1.08
C ALA A 103 7.96 -2.29 -0.30
N MET A 104 6.86 -2.31 -1.05
CA MET A 104 5.50 -2.34 -0.57
C MET A 104 4.78 -3.55 -1.13
N LEU A 105 3.99 -4.21 -0.31
CA LEU A 105 3.24 -5.39 -0.71
C LEU A 105 1.83 -5.36 -0.14
N ALA A 106 0.84 -5.63 -0.98
CA ALA A 106 -0.50 -5.99 -0.55
C ALA A 106 -0.67 -7.49 -0.67
N TRP A 107 -1.01 -8.13 0.45
CA TRP A 107 -1.43 -9.52 0.48
C TRP A 107 -2.94 -9.57 0.58
N ALA A 108 -3.61 -10.13 -0.42
CA ALA A 108 -5.06 -10.31 -0.43
C ALA A 108 -5.43 -11.62 -1.16
N PRO A 109 -5.36 -12.77 -0.47
CA PRO A 109 -5.39 -14.07 -1.11
C PRO A 109 -6.73 -14.41 -1.79
N GLU A 110 -6.66 -14.94 -3.01
CA GLU A 110 -7.84 -15.21 -3.83
C GLU A 110 -8.82 -16.22 -3.22
N GLY A 111 -8.28 -17.21 -2.48
CA GLY A 111 -9.06 -18.29 -1.87
C GLY A 111 -9.77 -17.93 -0.57
N SER A 112 -9.44 -16.81 0.08
CA SER A 112 -10.03 -16.44 1.38
C SER A 112 -10.48 -14.98 1.49
N VAL A 113 -10.18 -14.12 0.52
CA VAL A 113 -10.60 -12.72 0.50
C VAL A 113 -11.51 -12.46 -0.70
N PRO A 114 -12.73 -11.92 -0.52
CA PRO A 114 -13.63 -11.57 -1.63
C PRO A 114 -13.01 -10.57 -2.61
N TYR A 115 -13.38 -10.65 -3.90
CA TYR A 115 -12.81 -9.80 -4.96
C TYR A 115 -12.85 -8.30 -4.62
N ALA A 116 -14.00 -7.79 -4.14
CA ALA A 116 -14.13 -6.38 -3.78
C ALA A 116 -13.15 -5.95 -2.68
N GLN A 117 -12.93 -6.80 -1.67
CA GLN A 117 -11.98 -6.54 -0.59
C GLN A 117 -10.53 -6.64 -1.09
N ARG A 118 -10.22 -7.56 -2.02
CA ARG A 118 -8.89 -7.60 -2.66
C ARG A 118 -8.59 -6.29 -3.40
N MET A 119 -9.55 -5.83 -4.21
CA MET A 119 -9.41 -4.56 -4.92
C MET A 119 -9.28 -3.37 -3.97
N PHE A 120 -9.97 -3.40 -2.82
CA PHE A 120 -9.82 -2.38 -1.78
C PHE A 120 -8.38 -2.30 -1.24
N TYR A 121 -7.78 -3.43 -0.86
CA TYR A 121 -6.39 -3.48 -0.40
C TYR A 121 -5.39 -3.07 -1.49
N PHE A 122 -5.60 -3.47 -2.74
CA PHE A 122 -4.72 -3.08 -3.85
C PHE A 122 -4.81 -1.58 -4.13
N THR A 123 -6.01 -1.01 -4.07
CA THR A 123 -6.20 0.43 -4.18
C THR A 123 -5.55 1.17 -3.00
N ALA A 124 -5.66 0.61 -1.79
CA ALA A 124 -5.02 1.15 -0.60
C ALA A 124 -3.49 1.17 -0.74
N LEU A 125 -2.88 0.10 -1.26
CA LEU A 125 -1.42 0.05 -1.51
C LEU A 125 -0.98 1.12 -2.50
N SER A 126 -1.66 1.22 -3.63
CA SER A 126 -1.36 2.21 -4.67
C SER A 126 -1.52 3.65 -4.17
N TRP A 127 -2.49 3.89 -3.29
CA TRP A 127 -2.62 5.19 -2.63
C TRP A 127 -1.49 5.42 -1.62
N PHE A 128 -1.18 4.42 -0.79
CA PHE A 128 -0.20 4.53 0.29
C PHE A 128 1.23 4.70 -0.23
N SER A 129 1.59 4.06 -1.34
CA SER A 129 2.93 4.22 -1.95
C SER A 129 3.24 5.65 -2.35
N ARG A 130 2.21 6.44 -2.67
CA ARG A 130 2.34 7.87 -2.99
C ARG A 130 2.73 8.71 -1.77
N THR A 131 2.66 8.20 -0.55
CA THR A 131 3.15 8.92 0.64
C THR A 131 4.66 8.74 0.84
N LEU A 132 5.31 7.83 0.10
CA LEU A 132 6.74 7.52 0.18
C LEU A 132 7.57 8.15 -0.96
N VAL A 133 7.12 9.28 -1.53
CA VAL A 133 7.72 9.90 -2.75
C VAL A 133 9.24 10.13 -2.64
N ASN A 134 9.73 10.43 -1.44
CA ASN A 134 11.15 10.73 -1.20
C ASN A 134 11.99 9.50 -0.84
N ALA A 135 11.39 8.33 -0.67
CA ALA A 135 12.06 7.06 -0.33
C ALA A 135 12.20 6.13 -1.56
N ARG A 136 12.19 6.69 -2.78
CA ARG A 136 12.15 5.95 -4.06
C ARG A 136 13.47 5.22 -4.38
N PRO A 137 13.41 4.06 -5.07
CA PRO A 137 12.21 3.43 -5.62
C PRO A 137 11.46 2.57 -4.60
N VAL A 138 10.12 2.71 -4.57
CA VAL A 138 9.25 1.79 -3.82
C VAL A 138 8.68 0.79 -4.81
N HIS A 139 9.17 -0.45 -4.76
CA HIS A 139 8.60 -1.53 -5.55
C HIS A 139 7.25 -1.94 -4.97
N GLU A 140 6.18 -1.93 -5.77
CA GLU A 140 4.85 -2.37 -5.35
C GLU A 140 4.60 -3.81 -5.80
N PHE A 141 4.11 -4.65 -4.89
CA PHE A 141 3.72 -6.03 -5.14
C PHE A 141 2.25 -6.26 -4.75
N TYR A 142 1.47 -6.77 -5.69
CA TYR A 142 0.04 -7.06 -5.52
C TYR A 142 -0.15 -8.58 -5.53
N VAL A 143 -0.22 -9.18 -4.35
CA VAL A 143 -0.07 -10.63 -4.16
C VAL A 143 -1.40 -11.27 -3.74
N LYS A 144 -1.86 -12.21 -4.56
CA LYS A 144 -3.11 -12.95 -4.43
C LYS A 144 -2.88 -14.41 -4.05
N CYS A 145 -1.65 -14.89 -4.11
CA CYS A 145 -1.27 -16.24 -3.70
C CYS A 145 0.25 -16.34 -3.47
N GLU A 146 0.70 -17.42 -2.81
CA GLU A 146 2.07 -17.52 -2.31
C GLU A 146 3.15 -17.51 -3.40
N HIS A 147 2.85 -18.09 -4.57
CA HIS A 147 3.82 -18.14 -5.68
C HIS A 147 4.01 -16.80 -6.39
N GLU A 148 3.14 -15.81 -6.12
CA GLU A 148 3.29 -14.43 -6.57
C GLU A 148 4.15 -13.58 -5.60
N MET A 149 4.63 -14.16 -4.49
CA MET A 149 5.54 -13.47 -3.58
C MET A 149 6.83 -13.07 -4.33
N PRO A 150 7.39 -11.88 -4.03
CA PRO A 150 8.55 -11.40 -4.75
C PRO A 150 9.77 -12.29 -4.53
N SER A 151 10.41 -12.68 -5.62
CA SER A 151 11.70 -13.36 -5.62
C SER A 151 12.77 -12.39 -6.08
N PHE A 152 13.85 -12.30 -5.32
CA PHE A 152 14.98 -11.42 -5.63
C PHE A 152 16.13 -12.26 -6.13
N HIS A 153 16.25 -12.37 -7.45
CA HIS A 153 17.37 -13.06 -8.08
C HIS A 153 18.63 -12.19 -8.07
N TRP A 154 19.78 -12.81 -7.83
CA TRP A 154 21.09 -12.16 -7.91
C TRP A 154 21.41 -11.92 -9.39
N SER A 155 21.76 -10.68 -9.74
CA SER A 155 22.53 -10.35 -10.93
C SER A 155 23.93 -9.93 -10.51
#